data_AF-A0A1H1AV45-F1
#
_entry.id   AF-A0A1H1AV45-F1
#
_cell.length_a   1.000
_cell.length_b   1.000
_cell.length_c   1.000
_cell.angle_alpha   90.00
_cell.angle_beta   90.00
_cell.angle_gamma   90.00
#
_symmetry.space_group_name_H-M   'P 1'
#
loop_
_entity.id
_entity.type
_entity.pdbx_description
1 polymer ?
#
loop_
_entity_poly.entity_id
_entity_poly.type
_entity_poly.pdbx_seq_one_letter_code
_entity_poly.pdbx_strand_id
1 'polypeptide(L)'
;MLERMKKLINKEKGFTLVELLAVIAILAIIVAIAVPTIGNVIGESEEKAHEANVELVKNAAKLAHMSGVDTNSNDRYTLGTLVTEGFLNEVPEDVGNYSYTKKQVITVSETTNGGLTIAYDKFE
;
A
#
# COMPACT_ATOMS: atom_id res chain seq x y z
N MET A 1 63.65 -10.67 -18.71
CA MET A 1 62.22 -10.32 -18.89
C MET A 1 61.37 -10.54 -17.63
N LEU A 2 61.64 -11.57 -16.82
CA LEU A 2 60.91 -11.89 -15.57
C LEU A 2 60.89 -10.80 -14.48
N GLU A 3 61.92 -9.96 -14.38
CA GLU A 3 61.96 -8.87 -13.37
C GLU A 3 60.90 -7.78 -13.61
N ARG A 4 60.50 -7.55 -14.87
CA ARG A 4 59.48 -6.55 -15.19
C ARG A 4 58.08 -6.99 -14.76
N MET A 5 57.83 -8.31 -14.70
CA MET A 5 56.54 -8.87 -14.26
C MET A 5 56.37 -8.80 -12.73
N LYS A 6 57.43 -9.02 -11.94
CA LYS A 6 57.38 -8.87 -10.47
C LYS A 6 57.06 -7.43 -10.01
N LYS A 7 57.46 -6.43 -10.79
CA LYS A 7 57.24 -5.01 -10.47
C LYS A 7 55.81 -4.52 -10.74
N LEU A 8 55.02 -5.30 -11.48
CA LEU A 8 53.60 -5.02 -11.75
C LEU A 8 52.69 -5.55 -10.64
N ILE A 9 53.03 -6.68 -10.03
CA ILE A 9 52.24 -7.32 -8.95
C ILE A 9 52.34 -6.54 -7.62
N ASN A 10 53.49 -5.89 -7.36
CA ASN A 10 53.71 -5.10 -6.13
C ASN A 10 53.24 -3.63 -6.24
N LYS A 11 52.42 -3.28 -7.25
CA LYS A 11 51.88 -1.92 -7.46
C LYS A 11 50.40 -1.77 -7.12
N GLU A 12 49.76 -2.81 -6.60
CA GLU A 12 48.42 -2.73 -6.05
C GLU A 12 48.50 -1.96 -4.71
N LYS A 13 48.31 -0.64 -4.74
CA LYS A 13 48.11 0.16 -3.53
C LYS A 13 46.76 -0.26 -2.95
N GLY A 14 46.78 -1.19 -2.01
CA GLY A 14 45.59 -1.63 -1.28
C GLY A 14 44.93 -0.46 -0.54
N PHE A 15 43.60 -0.44 -0.57
CA PHE A 15 42.77 0.46 0.22
C PHE A 15 43.17 0.40 1.70
N THR A 16 43.29 1.54 2.37
CA THR A 16 43.61 1.55 3.80
C THR A 16 42.34 1.27 4.61
N LEU A 17 42.49 0.63 5.78
CA LEU A 17 41.35 0.40 6.69
C LEU A 17 40.69 1.72 7.13
N VAL A 18 41.46 2.80 7.17
CA VAL A 18 40.98 4.15 7.54
C VAL A 18 40.03 4.70 6.49
N GLU A 19 40.32 4.50 5.19
CA GLU A 19 39.43 4.92 4.11
C GLU A 19 38.11 4.14 4.15
N LEU A 20 38.16 2.83 4.41
CA LEU A 20 36.95 2.02 4.56
C LEU A 20 36.14 2.48 5.79
N LEU A 21 36.81 2.80 6.91
CA LEU A 21 36.19 3.29 8.14
C LEU A 21 35.46 4.62 7.93
N ALA A 22 36.05 5.55 7.19
CA ALA A 22 35.42 6.83 6.90
C ALA A 22 34.13 6.66 6.07
N VAL A 23 34.11 5.74 5.11
CA VAL A 23 32.92 5.48 4.28
C VAL A 23 31.78 4.90 5.10
N ILE A 24 32.04 3.88 5.94
CA ILE A 24 30.98 3.28 6.76
C ILE A 24 30.43 4.26 7.81
N ALA A 25 31.25 5.18 8.31
CA ALA A 25 30.80 6.23 9.23
C ALA A 25 29.78 7.17 8.57
N ILE A 26 30.03 7.58 7.32
CA ILE A 26 29.10 8.42 6.57
C ILE A 26 27.82 7.62 6.22
N LEU A 27 27.94 6.36 5.80
CA LEU A 27 26.79 5.50 5.51
C LEU A 27 25.91 5.30 6.75
N ALA A 28 26.49 5.15 7.94
CA ALA A 28 25.74 5.01 9.18
C ALA A 28 24.86 6.25 9.48
N ILE A 29 25.39 7.45 9.25
CA ILE A 29 24.64 8.71 9.43
C ILE A 29 23.48 8.79 8.43
N ILE A 30 23.72 8.42 7.16
CA ILE A 30 22.68 8.42 6.12
C ILE A 30 21.57 7.43 6.48
N VAL A 31 21.93 6.19 6.83
CA VAL A 31 20.96 5.12 7.18
C VAL A 31 20.12 5.51 8.40
N ALA A 32 20.73 6.14 9.41
CA ALA A 32 20.04 6.55 10.63
C ALA A 32 18.83 7.49 10.37
N ILE A 33 18.93 8.36 9.36
CA ILE A 33 17.83 9.27 8.97
C ILE A 33 16.95 8.62 7.89
N ALA A 34 17.55 7.97 6.90
CA ALA A 34 16.84 7.46 5.73
C ALA A 34 15.80 6.38 6.09
N VAL A 35 16.14 5.45 6.98
CA VAL A 35 15.25 4.34 7.36
C VAL A 35 13.92 4.82 7.97
N PRO A 36 13.89 5.66 9.04
CA PRO A 36 12.63 6.14 9.59
C PRO A 36 11.85 7.03 8.61
N THR A 37 12.53 7.86 7.80
CA THR A 37 11.85 8.72 6.82
C THR A 37 11.16 7.90 5.74
N ILE A 38 11.85 6.90 5.17
CA ILE A 38 11.25 6.01 4.16
C ILE A 38 10.10 5.20 4.75
N GLY A 39 10.25 4.69 5.98
CA GLY A 39 9.18 3.97 6.67
C GLY A 39 7.91 4.81 6.84
N ASN A 40 8.04 6.07 7.26
CA ASN A 40 6.90 6.98 7.39
C ASN A 40 6.23 7.28 6.04
N VAL A 41 7.03 7.52 4.99
CA VAL A 41 6.49 7.78 3.64
C VAL A 41 5.73 6.57 3.09
N ILE A 42 6.22 5.36 3.33
CA ILE A 42 5.53 4.13 2.94
C ILE A 42 4.22 4.01 3.72
N GLY A 43 4.24 4.17 5.04
CA GLY A 43 3.02 4.11 5.86
C GLY A 43 1.96 5.14 5.45
N GLU A 44 2.35 6.39 5.18
CA GLU A 44 1.43 7.40 4.67
C GLU A 44 0.88 7.06 3.27
N SER A 45 1.70 6.43 2.42
CA SER A 45 1.27 6.01 1.08
C SER A 45 0.27 4.85 1.17
N GLU A 46 0.50 3.93 2.10
CA GLU A 46 -0.41 2.83 2.40
C GLU A 46 -1.76 3.34 2.94
N GLU A 47 -1.74 4.29 3.88
CA GLU A 47 -2.95 4.91 4.42
C GLU A 47 -3.74 5.66 3.34
N LYS A 48 -3.07 6.45 2.50
CA LYS A 48 -3.73 7.16 1.38
C LYS A 48 -4.34 6.21 0.35
N ALA A 49 -3.64 5.15 0.02
CA ALA A 49 -4.16 4.13 -0.89
C ALA A 49 -5.34 3.37 -0.27
N HIS A 50 -5.29 3.07 1.03
CA HIS A 50 -6.42 2.51 1.77
C HIS A 50 -7.64 3.43 1.73
N GLU A 51 -7.48 4.72 2.04
CA GLU A 51 -8.56 5.71 1.99
C GLU A 51 -9.20 5.79 0.60
N ALA A 52 -8.38 5.84 -0.45
CA ALA A 52 -8.84 5.86 -1.83
C ALA A 52 -9.65 4.60 -2.20
N ASN A 53 -9.17 3.41 -1.80
CA ASN A 53 -9.86 2.14 -2.02
C ASN A 53 -11.20 2.10 -1.26
N VAL A 54 -11.23 2.58 -0.02
CA VAL A 54 -12.46 2.68 0.78
C VAL A 54 -13.47 3.63 0.13
N GLU A 55 -13.03 4.79 -0.35
CA GLU A 55 -13.89 5.73 -1.07
C GLU A 55 -14.45 5.12 -2.36
N LEU A 56 -13.62 4.42 -3.12
CA LEU A 56 -14.01 3.73 -4.34
C LEU A 56 -15.11 2.69 -4.06
N VAL A 57 -14.91 1.85 -3.05
CA VAL A 57 -15.91 0.85 -2.62
C VAL A 57 -17.20 1.50 -2.12
N LYS A 58 -17.10 2.56 -1.33
CA LYS A 58 -18.25 3.34 -0.83
C LYS A 58 -19.08 3.91 -1.99
N ASN A 59 -18.42 4.45 -3.00
CA ASN A 59 -19.08 5.01 -4.17
C ASN A 59 -19.74 3.92 -5.03
N ALA A 60 -19.08 2.76 -5.19
CA ALA A 60 -19.68 1.60 -5.84
C ALA A 60 -20.94 1.12 -5.11
N ALA A 61 -20.91 1.01 -3.78
CA ALA A 61 -22.07 0.61 -2.98
C ALA A 61 -23.23 1.62 -3.07
N LYS A 62 -22.94 2.92 -3.02
CA LYS A 62 -23.94 3.98 -3.24
C LYS A 62 -24.60 3.85 -4.61
N LEU A 63 -23.79 3.65 -5.66
CA LEU A 63 -24.30 3.54 -7.01
C LEU A 63 -25.16 2.27 -7.18
N ALA A 64 -24.74 1.15 -6.58
CA ALA A 64 -25.52 -0.08 -6.56
C ALA A 64 -26.88 0.11 -5.87
N HIS A 65 -26.89 0.78 -4.72
CA HIS A 65 -28.11 1.12 -3.99
C HIS A 65 -29.05 2.02 -4.79
N MET A 66 -28.53 3.11 -5.37
CA MET A 66 -29.31 4.01 -6.23
C MET A 66 -29.83 3.34 -7.52
N SER A 67 -29.13 2.32 -8.01
CA SER A 67 -29.53 1.57 -9.20
C SER A 67 -30.60 0.51 -8.92
N GLY A 68 -31.00 0.34 -7.65
CA GLY A 68 -32.01 -0.64 -7.25
C GLY A 68 -31.53 -2.08 -7.31
N VAL A 69 -30.22 -2.32 -7.11
CA VAL A 69 -29.67 -3.67 -6.99
C VAL A 69 -30.19 -4.27 -5.68
N ASP A 70 -31.21 -5.11 -5.82
CA ASP A 70 -31.78 -5.87 -4.72
C ASP A 70 -30.80 -6.99 -4.33
N THR A 71 -29.94 -6.67 -3.37
CA THR A 71 -29.32 -7.74 -2.58
C THR A 71 -30.41 -8.28 -1.66
N ASN A 72 -30.53 -9.60 -1.52
CA ASN A 72 -31.52 -10.25 -0.64
C ASN A 72 -31.33 -9.93 0.86
N SER A 73 -30.68 -8.82 1.21
CA SER A 73 -30.17 -8.49 2.54
C SER A 73 -30.14 -6.97 2.77
N ASN A 74 -31.30 -6.31 2.87
CA ASN A 74 -31.47 -5.02 3.54
C ASN A 74 -30.32 -4.01 3.31
N ASP A 75 -30.07 -3.62 2.05
CA ASP A 75 -29.04 -2.64 1.67
C ASP A 75 -27.60 -3.01 2.02
N ARG A 76 -27.31 -4.32 2.13
CA ARG A 76 -25.97 -4.87 2.38
C ARG A 76 -25.35 -5.42 1.10
N TYR A 77 -24.29 -4.76 0.66
CA TYR A 77 -23.53 -5.13 -0.52
C TYR A 77 -22.21 -5.77 -0.11
N THR A 78 -21.87 -6.91 -0.69
CA THR A 78 -20.52 -7.47 -0.55
C THR A 78 -19.62 -6.95 -1.66
N LEU A 79 -18.30 -6.90 -1.45
CA LEU A 79 -17.37 -6.57 -2.55
C LEU A 79 -17.53 -7.53 -3.75
N GLY A 80 -17.81 -8.81 -3.49
CA GLY A 80 -18.08 -9.78 -4.54
C GLY A 80 -19.34 -9.47 -5.35
N THR A 81 -20.42 -9.01 -4.71
CA THR A 81 -21.64 -8.59 -5.41
C THR A 81 -21.39 -7.32 -6.22
N LEU A 82 -20.64 -6.34 -5.69
CA LEU A 82 -20.33 -5.12 -6.43
C LEU A 82 -19.52 -5.40 -7.70
N VAL A 83 -18.62 -6.39 -7.65
CA VAL A 83 -17.89 -6.84 -8.84
C VAL A 83 -18.79 -7.58 -9.83
N THR A 84 -19.62 -8.49 -9.33
CA THR A 84 -20.50 -9.31 -10.18
C THR A 84 -21.53 -8.47 -10.91
N GLU A 85 -22.09 -7.46 -10.23
CA GLU A 85 -23.09 -6.54 -10.77
C GLU A 85 -22.46 -5.38 -11.57
N GLY A 86 -21.13 -5.32 -11.67
CA GLY A 86 -20.41 -4.36 -12.53
C GLY A 86 -20.26 -2.94 -11.96
N PHE A 87 -20.56 -2.73 -10.67
CA PHE A 87 -20.29 -1.45 -9.99
C PHE A 87 -18.82 -1.28 -9.61
N LEU A 88 -18.08 -2.38 -9.64
CA LEU A 88 -16.67 -2.46 -9.35
C LEU A 88 -15.99 -3.38 -10.36
N ASN A 89 -14.83 -2.99 -10.91
CA ASN A 89 -14.14 -3.85 -11.88
C ASN A 89 -13.51 -5.07 -11.18
N GLU A 90 -12.89 -4.84 -10.03
CA GLU A 90 -12.26 -5.86 -9.22
C GLU A 90 -12.20 -5.42 -7.75
N VAL A 91 -12.05 -6.40 -6.86
CA VAL A 91 -11.80 -6.10 -5.45
C VAL A 91 -10.43 -5.40 -5.35
N PRO A 92 -10.32 -4.26 -4.65
CA PRO A 92 -9.04 -3.58 -4.49
C PRO A 92 -7.95 -4.51 -3.94
N GLU A 93 -6.70 -4.24 -4.30
CA GLU A 93 -5.57 -4.99 -3.76
C GLU A 93 -5.30 -4.62 -2.30
N ASP A 94 -4.70 -5.56 -1.58
CA ASP A 94 -4.26 -5.37 -0.20
C ASP A 94 -3.14 -4.32 -0.14
N VAL A 95 -3.18 -3.45 0.86
CA VAL A 95 -2.23 -2.35 1.04
C VAL A 95 -1.76 -2.34 2.48
N GLY A 96 -0.45 -2.51 2.72
CA GLY A 96 0.09 -2.57 4.08
C GLY A 96 -0.58 -3.64 4.92
N ASN A 97 -1.25 -3.23 6.01
CA ASN A 97 -2.04 -4.09 6.90
C ASN A 97 -3.56 -4.04 6.61
N TYR A 98 -3.98 -3.56 5.45
CA TYR A 98 -5.38 -3.51 5.05
C TYR A 98 -5.64 -4.55 3.99
N SER A 99 -6.49 -5.55 4.26
CA SER A 99 -6.90 -6.54 3.26
C SER A 99 -8.34 -6.37 2.79
N TYR A 100 -8.57 -6.75 1.53
CA TYR A 100 -9.86 -6.62 0.86
C TYR A 100 -10.34 -7.99 0.39
N THR A 101 -11.49 -8.42 0.91
CA THR A 101 -12.05 -9.75 0.60
C THR A 101 -13.43 -9.60 0.00
N LYS A 102 -13.76 -10.45 -0.98
CA LYS A 102 -15.10 -10.50 -1.63
C LYS A 102 -16.27 -10.60 -0.66
N LYS A 103 -16.06 -11.09 0.57
CA LYS A 103 -17.06 -11.25 1.63
C LYS A 103 -17.29 -10.00 2.48
N GLN A 104 -16.42 -9.00 2.40
CA GLN A 104 -16.56 -7.77 3.18
C GLN A 104 -17.87 -7.08 2.82
N VAL A 105 -18.61 -6.70 3.86
CA VAL A 105 -19.95 -6.14 3.72
C VAL A 105 -19.91 -4.63 3.89
N ILE A 106 -20.59 -3.96 2.97
CA ILE A 106 -20.85 -2.53 2.97
C ILE A 106 -22.35 -2.36 3.09
N THR A 107 -22.79 -1.71 4.16
CA THR A 107 -24.20 -1.43 4.42
C THR A 107 -24.47 0.03 4.07
N VAL A 108 -25.42 0.25 3.18
CA VAL A 108 -25.94 1.59 2.87
C VAL A 108 -27.22 1.79 3.68
N SER A 109 -27.43 2.97 4.23
CA SER A 109 -28.66 3.27 4.97
C SER A 109 -29.12 4.68 4.65
N GLU A 110 -30.40 4.84 4.35
CA GLU A 110 -30.99 6.15 4.12
C GLU A 110 -31.25 6.87 5.46
N THR A 111 -30.87 8.14 5.50
CA THR A 111 -31.17 9.05 6.60
C THR A 111 -32.55 9.67 6.34
N THR A 112 -33.24 10.07 7.39
CA THR A 112 -34.55 10.75 7.34
C THR A 112 -34.61 12.00 6.44
N ASN A 113 -33.45 12.59 6.10
CA ASN A 113 -33.33 13.75 5.20
C ASN A 113 -33.04 13.36 3.74
N GLY A 114 -33.09 12.08 3.38
CA GLY A 114 -32.74 11.56 2.04
C GLY A 114 -31.23 11.47 1.76
N GLY A 115 -30.38 11.61 2.78
CA GLY A 115 -28.93 11.42 2.67
C GLY A 115 -28.52 9.96 2.92
N LEU A 116 -27.49 9.47 2.23
CA LEU A 116 -26.98 8.09 2.42
C LEU A 116 -25.86 8.04 3.47
N THR A 117 -26.03 7.17 4.47
CA THR A 117 -24.97 6.77 5.41
C THR A 117 -24.37 5.44 4.97
N ILE A 118 -23.05 5.29 5.03
CA ILE A 118 -22.37 4.03 4.71
C ILE A 118 -21.64 3.51 5.95
N ALA A 119 -21.92 2.27 6.32
CA ALA A 119 -21.12 1.48 7.25
C ALA A 119 -20.41 0.35 6.48
N TYR A 120 -19.22 -0.04 6.91
CA TYR A 120 -18.46 -1.12 6.30
C TYR A 120 -17.73 -1.90 7.39
N ASP A 121 -17.54 -3.19 7.17
CA ASP A 121 -16.69 -4.01 8.03
C ASP A 121 -15.26 -3.46 8.03
N LYS A 122 -14.58 -3.55 9.17
CA LYS A 122 -13.19 -3.11 9.25
C LYS A 122 -12.35 -3.89 8.23
N PHE A 123 -11.58 -3.16 7.42
CA PHE A 123 -10.54 -3.75 6.59
C PHE A 123 -9.37 -4.07 7.52
N GLU A 124 -9.14 -5.37 7.74
CA GLU A 124 -8.06 -5.94 8.56
C GLU A 124 -7.01 -6.62 7.69
#